data_AF-A0A2N5A3E4-F1
#
_entry.id   AF-A0A2N5A3E4-F1
#
_cell.length_a   1.000
_cell.length_b   1.000
_cell.length_c   1.000
_cell.angle_alpha   90.00
_cell.angle_beta   90.00
_cell.angle_gamma   90.00
#
_symmetry.space_group_name_H-M   'P 1'
#
loop_
_entity.id
_entity.type
_entity.pdbx_description
1 polymer ?
#
loop_
_entity_poly.entity_id
_entity_poly.type
_entity_poly.pdbx_seq_one_letter_code
_entity_poly.pdbx_strand_id
1 'polypeptide(L)' 'MTYCVAMCLADGLVFASDSRTNAGVDHIATFKKLHVFHQEGERVLVLQSAGNLATTQSVISLL' A
#
# COMPACT_ATOMS: atom_id res chain seq x y z
N MET A 1 4.84 9.77 9.13
CA MET A 1 5.65 9.80 7.90
C MET A 1 5.28 8.56 7.14
N THR A 2 4.87 8.72 5.88
CA THR A 2 4.41 7.64 5.01
C THR A 2 5.29 7.62 3.77
N TYR A 3 5.91 6.48 3.48
CA TYR A 3 6.80 6.30 2.35
C TYR A 3 6.67 4.90 1.74
N CYS A 4 6.45 4.90 0.42
CA CYS A 4 6.31 3.71 -0.39
C CYS A 4 7.22 3.86 -1.62
N VAL A 5 7.82 2.77 -2.07
CA VAL A 5 8.61 2.71 -3.31
C VAL A 5 8.23 1.45 -4.09
N ALA A 6 8.15 1.61 -5.41
CA ALA A 6 8.04 0.54 -6.38
C ALA A 6 9.14 0.72 -7.44
N MET A 7 9.75 -0.38 -7.87
CA MET A 7 10.77 -0.40 -8.91
C MET A 7 10.36 -1.37 -10.01
N CYS A 8 10.49 -0.92 -11.26
CA CYS A 8 10.32 -1.74 -12.44
C CYS A 8 11.70 -2.06 -13.04
N LEU A 9 12.04 -3.34 -13.05
CA LEU A 9 13.33 -3.86 -13.48
C LEU A 9 13.14 -4.79 -14.68
N ALA A 10 14.23 -5.13 -15.36
CA ALA A 10 14.19 -6.10 -16.46
C ALA A 10 13.66 -7.47 -16.00
N ASP A 11 14.05 -7.90 -14.80
CA ASP A 11 13.72 -9.23 -14.25
C ASP A 11 12.42 -9.24 -13.41
N GLY A 12 11.73 -8.11 -13.27
CA GLY A 12 10.47 -8.04 -12.53
C GLY A 12 10.27 -6.75 -11.74
N LEU A 13 9.47 -6.84 -10.68
CA LEU A 13 9.02 -5.71 -9.88
C LEU A 13 9.42 -5.88 -8.40
N VAL A 14 9.83 -4.78 -7.76
CA VAL A 14 10.13 -4.73 -6.32
C VAL A 14 9.26 -3.68 -5.65
N PHE A 15 8.66 -4.01 -4.51
CA PHE A 15 7.79 -3.12 -3.74
C PHE A 15 8.21 -3.10 -2.27
N ALA A 16 8.27 -1.91 -1.68
CA ALA A 16 8.46 -1.75 -0.24
C ALA A 16 7.64 -0.56 0.29
N SER A 17 6.92 -0.78 1.39
CA SER A 17 6.14 0.26 2.06
C SER A 17 6.43 0.25 3.56
N ASP A 18 6.56 1.44 4.14
CA ASP A 18 6.55 1.58 5.59
C ASP A 18 5.11 1.43 6.14
N SER A 19 4.94 1.46 7.46
CA SER A 19 3.64 1.25 8.12
C SER A 19 3.22 2.36 9.09
N ARG A 20 4.08 3.35 9.36
CA ARG A 20 3.75 4.46 10.26
C ARG A 20 2.73 5.37 9.58
N THR A 21 1.60 5.63 10.22
CA THR A 21 0.50 6.40 9.63
C THR A 21 -0.02 7.42 10.62
N ASN A 22 -0.33 8.62 10.13
CA ASN A 22 -1.12 9.59 10.90
C ASN A 22 -2.61 9.27 10.68
N ALA A 23 -3.29 8.88 11.74
CA ALA A 23 -4.69 8.50 11.77
C ALA A 23 -5.55 9.54 12.54
N GLY A 24 -4.98 10.69 12.88
CA GLY A 24 -5.63 11.75 13.65
C GLY A 24 -4.61 12.57 14.44
N VAL A 25 -5.06 13.69 15.01
CA VAL A 25 -4.26 14.48 15.97
C VAL A 25 -3.86 13.56 17.12
N ASP A 26 -2.56 13.50 17.42
CA ASP A 26 -1.95 12.61 18.43
C ASP A 26 -2.20 11.11 18.23
N HIS A 27 -2.63 10.71 17.03
CA HIS A 27 -2.88 9.31 16.70
C HIS A 27 -1.95 8.83 15.58
N ILE A 28 -0.73 8.44 15.96
CA ILE A 28 0.22 7.78 15.06
C ILE A 28 0.19 6.28 15.35
N ALA A 29 -0.18 5.50 14.35
CA ALA A 29 -0.36 4.05 14.47
C ALA A 29 0.21 3.31 13.27
N THR A 30 0.17 1.98 13.35
CA THR A 30 0.69 1.07 12.33
C THR A 30 -0.45 0.58 11.44
N PHE A 31 -0.41 0.92 10.15
CA PHE A 31 -1.34 0.39 9.15
C PHE A 31 -0.58 -0.16 7.95
N LYS A 32 -1.06 -1.29 7.41
CA LYS A 32 -0.51 -1.88 6.19
C LYS A 32 -0.78 -0.93 5.01
N LYS A 33 0.26 -0.68 4.20
CA LYS A 33 0.20 0.20 3.01
C LYS A 33 0.58 -0.52 1.71
N LEU A 34 0.58 -1.85 1.72
CA LEU A 34 0.88 -2.70 0.57
C LEU A 34 -0.14 -3.82 0.55
N HIS A 35 -0.93 -3.86 -0.51
CA HIS A 35 -2.02 -4.81 -0.72
C HIS A 35 -1.72 -5.63 -1.97
N VAL A 36 -1.89 -6.94 -1.89
CA VAL A 36 -1.65 -7.87 -3.00
C VAL A 36 -2.97 -8.48 -3.40
N PHE A 37 -3.32 -8.34 -4.67
CA PHE A 37 -4.45 -9.00 -5.30
C PHE A 37 -3.88 -10.04 -6.26
N HIS A 38 -4.24 -11.31 -6.07
CA HIS A 38 -3.61 -12.42 -6.77
C HIS A 38 -4.67 -13.35 -7.34
N GLN A 39 -4.52 -13.68 -8.62
CA GLN A 39 -5.21 -14.77 -9.28
C GLN A 39 -4.17 -15.75 -9.79
N GLU A 40 -4.17 -16.96 -9.23
CA GLU A 40 -3.11 -17.95 -9.45
C GLU A 40 -3.01 -18.38 -10.92
N GLY A 41 -1.78 -18.39 -11.44
CA GLY A 41 -1.49 -18.71 -12.84
C GLY A 41 -1.89 -17.63 -13.86
N GLU A 42 -2.52 -16.53 -13.43
CA GLU A 42 -3.00 -15.47 -14.32
C GLU A 42 -2.32 -14.12 -14.05
N ARG A 43 -2.43 -13.58 -12.83
CA ARG A 43 -1.95 -12.22 -12.53
C ARG A 43 -1.71 -11.95 -11.04
N VAL A 44 -0.75 -11.07 -10.79
CA VAL A 44 -0.50 -10.44 -9.49
C VAL A 44 -0.57 -8.93 -9.66
N LEU A 45 -1.34 -8.26 -8.82
CA LEU A 45 -1.43 -6.81 -8.74
C LEU A 45 -1.01 -6.37 -7.34
N VAL A 46 -0.16 -5.35 -7.26
CA VAL A 46 0.31 -4.77 -5.99
C VAL A 46 -0.11 -3.31 -5.93
N LEU A 47 -0.80 -2.93 -4.85
CA LEU A 47 -1.25 -1.57 -4.60
C LEU A 47 -0.57 -1.03 -3.34
N GLN A 48 0.09 0.11 -3.45
CA GLN A 48 0.69 0.83 -2.33
C GLN A 48 -0.07 2.13 -2.03
N SER A 49 -0.23 2.50 -0.76
CA SER A 49 -1.01 3.66 -0.35
C SER A 49 -0.18 4.76 0.32
N ALA A 50 -0.56 6.01 0.09
CA ALA A 50 -0.02 7.20 0.76
C ALA A 50 -1.10 8.30 0.83
N GLY A 51 -0.97 9.22 1.78
CA GLY A 51 -1.93 10.31 1.98
C GLY A 51 -2.92 10.04 3.10
N ASN A 52 -4.18 10.46 2.93
CA ASN A 52 -5.22 10.36 3.95
C ASN A 52 -5.64 8.89 4.18
N LEU A 53 -5.57 8.43 5.43
CA LEU A 53 -5.85 7.04 5.79
C LEU A 53 -7.29 6.64 5.42
N ALA A 54 -8.29 7.46 5.73
CA ALA A 54 -9.68 7.16 5.44
C ALA A 54 -9.91 7.03 3.92
N THR A 55 -9.42 7.98 3.13
CA THR A 55 -9.55 7.94 1.66
C THR A 55 -8.90 6.68 1.08
N THR A 56 -7.67 6.36 1.48
CA THR A 56 -6.98 5.16 0.96
C THR A 56 -7.69 3.87 1.35
N GLN A 57 -8.18 3.75 2.59
CA GLN A 57 -8.96 2.60 3.03
C GLN A 57 -10.30 2.47 2.30
N SER A 58 -11.00 3.57 2.03
CA SER A 58 -12.24 3.55 1.27
C SER A 58 -12.03 3.03 -0.16
N VAL A 59 -10.94 3.42 -0.83
CA VAL A 59 -10.60 2.88 -2.16
C VAL A 59 -10.29 1.39 -2.07
N ILE A 60 -9.44 0.97 -1.13
CA ILE A 60 -9.05 -0.43 -0.98
C ILE A 60 -10.25 -1.32 -0.64
N SER A 61 -11.19 -0.85 0.18
CA SER A 61 -12.36 -1.62 0.60
C SER A 61 -13.37 -1.88 -0.52
N LEU A 62 -13.29 -1.15 -1.64
CA LEU A 62 -14.16 -1.33 -2.81
C LEU A 62 -13.56 -2.29 -3.85
N LEU A 63 -12.28 -2.67 -3.68
CA LEU A 63 -11.54 -3.59 -4.56
C LEU A 63 -11.58 -5.02 -4.00
#